data_AF-A0A2D0K671-F1
#
_entry.id   AF-A0A2D0K671-F1
#
_cell.length_a   1.000
_cell.length_b   1.000
_cell.length_c   1.000
_cell.angle_alpha   90.00
_cell.angle_beta   90.00
_cell.angle_gamma   90.00
#
_symmetry.space_group_name_H-M   'P 1'
#
loop_
_entity.id
_entity.type
_entity.pdbx_description
1 polymer ?
#
loop_
_entity_poly.entity_id
_entity_poly.type
_entity_poly.pdbx_seq_one_letter_code
_entity_poly.pdbx_strand_id
1 'polypeptide(L)' 'MKKKTYLDFANIAIQMEKEEKYNLAAEYWGKANKLANTLNTQRWSEYRQEHNEKRYSLHHSHSTALRS' A
#
# COMPACT_ATOMS: atom_id res chain seq x y z
N MET A 1 8.41 6.59 22.61
CA MET A 1 7.63 6.38 21.37
C MET A 1 7.48 4.88 21.13
N LYS A 2 6.26 4.31 21.06
CA LYS A 2 6.10 2.85 20.83
C LYS A 2 6.54 2.49 19.41
N LYS A 3 7.32 1.42 19.25
CA LYS A 3 7.67 0.88 17.94
C LYS A 3 6.39 0.37 17.26
N LYS A 4 6.17 0.77 16.01
CA LYS A 4 5.05 0.27 15.19
C LYS A 4 5.30 -1.18 14.79
N THR A 5 4.22 -1.94 14.71
CA THR A 5 4.17 -3.34 14.32
C THR A 5 3.77 -3.50 12.86
N TYR A 6 3.86 -4.73 12.34
CA TYR A 6 3.28 -5.11 11.05
C TYR A 6 1.82 -4.67 10.94
N LEU A 7 0.99 -4.98 11.95
CA LEU A 7 -0.44 -4.70 11.94
C LEU A 7 -0.72 -3.19 11.95
N ASP A 8 0.10 -2.39 12.64
CA ASP A 8 -0.05 -0.93 12.62
C ASP A 8 0.10 -0.37 11.20
N PHE A 9 1.11 -0.82 10.46
CA PHE A 9 1.32 -0.37 9.07
C PHE A 9 0.30 -0.95 8.11
N ALA A 10 -0.06 -2.23 8.25
CA ALA A 10 -1.09 -2.86 7.42
C ALA A 10 -2.46 -2.17 7.59
N ASN A 11 -2.85 -1.82 8.81
CA ASN A 11 -4.10 -1.11 9.06
C ASN A 11 -4.09 0.31 8.46
N ILE A 12 -2.96 1.01 8.52
CA ILE A 12 -2.82 2.32 7.85
C ILE A 12 -2.91 2.14 6.33
N ALA A 13 -2.23 1.14 5.76
CA ALA A 13 -2.28 0.87 4.33
C ALA A 13 -3.72 0.60 3.85
N ILE A 14 -4.46 -0.24 4.58
CA ILE A 14 -5.88 -0.53 4.31
C ILE A 14 -6.72 0.75 4.37
N GLN A 15 -6.48 1.64 5.33
CA GLN A 15 -7.19 2.92 5.39
C GLN A 15 -6.88 3.80 4.17
N MET A 16 -5.61 3.87 3.75
CA MET A 16 -5.21 4.62 2.54
C MET A 16 -5.85 4.06 1.28
N GLU A 17 -6.04 2.73 1.18
CA GLU A 17 -6.76 2.13 0.05
C GLU A 17 -8.23 2.51 0.00
N LYS A 18 -8.91 2.59 1.16
CA LYS A 18 -10.32 3.03 1.25
C LYS A 18 -10.48 4.50 0.85
N GLU A 19 -9.46 5.31 1.13
CA GLU A 19 -9.39 6.72 0.74
C GLU A 19 -8.81 6.92 -0.68
N GLU A 20 -8.58 5.83 -1.42
CA GLU A 20 -8.03 5.82 -2.78
C GLU A 20 -6.65 6.48 -2.91
N LYS A 21 -5.92 6.63 -1.80
CA LYS A 21 -4.55 7.15 -1.73
C LYS A 21 -3.56 6.02 -2.02
N TYR A 22 -3.62 5.48 -3.25
CA TYR A 22 -2.91 4.25 -3.61
C TYR A 22 -1.39 4.34 -3.52
N ASN A 23 -0.79 5.50 -3.75
CA ASN A 23 0.64 5.73 -3.54
C ASN A 23 1.04 5.53 -2.06
N LEU A 24 0.26 6.11 -1.14
CA LEU A 24 0.49 5.96 0.30
C LEU A 24 0.18 4.53 0.76
N ALA A 25 -0.86 3.91 0.22
CA ALA A 25 -1.16 2.51 0.49
C ALA A 25 0.02 1.60 0.13
N ALA A 26 0.63 1.77 -1.05
CA ALA A 26 1.82 1.03 -1.46
C ALA A 26 2.99 1.27 -0.50
N GLU A 27 3.26 2.52 -0.13
CA GLU A 27 4.33 2.86 0.82
C GLU A 27 4.14 2.16 2.17
N TYR A 28 2.92 2.15 2.71
CA TYR A 28 2.63 1.51 3.99
C TYR A 28 2.64 -0.01 3.92
N TRP A 29 2.25 -0.63 2.80
CA TRP A 29 2.46 -2.06 2.59
C TRP A 29 3.95 -2.42 2.51
N GLY A 30 4.78 -1.59 1.89
CA GLY A 30 6.24 -1.76 1.92
C GLY A 30 6.84 -1.66 3.32
N LYS A 31 6.30 -0.77 4.18
CA LYS A 31 6.68 -0.71 5.61
C LYS A 31 6.21 -1.94 6.39
N ALA A 32 4.99 -2.43 6.13
CA ALA A 32 4.49 -3.66 6.73
C ALA A 32 5.36 -4.86 6.33
N ASN A 33 5.75 -4.96 5.05
CA ASN A 33 6.59 -6.03 4.53
C ASN A 33 7.92 -6.15 5.30
N LYS A 34 8.58 -5.01 5.57
CA LYS A 34 9.84 -4.96 6.36
C LYS A 34 9.70 -5.47 7.80
N LEU A 35 8.47 -5.53 8.32
CA LEU A 35 8.16 -6.03 9.66
C LEU A 35 7.47 -7.40 9.65
N ALA A 36 7.27 -8.00 8.47
CA ALA A 36 6.68 -9.31 8.35
C ALA A 36 7.61 -10.37 8.98
N ASN A 37 7.05 -11.17 9.89
CA ASN A 37 7.79 -12.25 10.57
C ASN A 37 7.44 -13.65 10.03
N THR A 38 6.49 -13.74 9.10
CA THR A 38 6.15 -14.98 8.39
C THR A 38 6.17 -14.77 6.89
N LEU A 39 6.50 -15.83 6.14
CA LEU A 39 6.50 -15.82 4.68
C LEU A 39 5.13 -15.43 4.11
N ASN A 40 4.04 -15.86 4.76
CA ASN A 40 2.68 -15.52 4.32
C ASN A 40 2.40 -14.02 4.45
N THR A 41 2.76 -13.42 5.57
CA THR A 41 2.61 -11.96 5.77
C THR A 41 3.52 -11.14 4.85
N GLN A 42 4.70 -11.67 4.51
CA GLN A 42 5.62 -11.03 3.58
C GLN A 42 5.02 -11.01 2.17
N ARG A 43 4.65 -12.18 1.63
CA ARG A 43 4.04 -12.31 0.31
C ARG A 43 2.74 -11.51 0.17
N TRP A 44 1.93 -11.47 1.23
CA TRP A 44 0.73 -10.66 1.26
C TRP A 44 1.04 -9.16 1.13
N SER A 45 2.04 -8.68 1.86
CA SER A 45 2.44 -7.27 1.83
C SER A 45 3.06 -6.89 0.48
N GLU A 46 3.89 -7.76 -0.11
CA GLU A 46 4.47 -7.58 -1.44
C GLU A 46 3.37 -7.47 -2.51
N TYR A 47 2.44 -8.43 -2.54
CA TYR A 47 1.30 -8.40 -3.45
C TYR A 47 0.50 -7.10 -3.32
N ARG A 48 0.20 -6.68 -2.09
CA ARG A 48 -0.60 -5.46 -1.84
C ARG A 48 0.16 -4.20 -2.19
N GLN A 49 1.47 -4.16 -2.01
CA GLN A 49 2.30 -3.06 -2.47
C GLN A 49 2.22 -2.92 -3.99
N GLU A 50 2.56 -3.97 -4.74
CA GLU A 50 2.55 -3.97 -6.21
C GLU A 50 1.16 -3.65 -6.78
N HIS A 51 0.11 -4.22 -6.17
CA HIS A 51 -1.27 -3.96 -6.56
C HIS A 51 -1.64 -2.47 -6.43
N ASN A 52 -1.23 -1.82 -5.33
CA ASN A 52 -1.50 -0.41 -5.12
C ASN A 52 -0.65 0.50 -6.01
N GLU A 53 0.59 0.13 -6.32
CA GLU A 53 1.41 0.83 -7.33
C GLU A 53 0.74 0.80 -8.71
N LYS A 54 0.17 -0.35 -9.10
CA LYS A 54 -0.59 -0.48 -10.34
C LYS A 54 -1.88 0.35 -10.34
N ARG A 55 -2.64 0.34 -9.24
CA ARG A 55 -3.84 1.19 -9.08
C ARG A 55 -3.49 2.66 -9.18
N TYR A 56 -2.40 3.09 -8.52
CA TYR A 56 -1.93 4.47 -8.59
C TYR A 56 -1.62 4.88 -10.04
N SER A 57 -0.84 4.07 -10.76
CA SER A 57 -0.48 4.34 -12.17
C SER A 57 -1.72 4.47 -13.06
N LEU A 58 -2.68 3.56 -12.95
CA LEU A 58 -3.94 3.59 -13.70
C LEU A 58 -4.81 4.80 -13.34
N HIS A 59 -4.89 5.15 -12.05
CA HIS A 59 -5.68 6.30 -11.60
C HIS A 59 -5.08 7.62 -12.11
N HIS A 60 -3.75 7.72 -12.12
CA HIS A 60 -3.04 8.89 -12.61
C HIS A 60 -3.14 9.05 -14.13
N SER A 61 -3.05 7.95 -14.88
CA SER A 61 -3.21 7.98 -16.34
C SER A 61 -4.62 8.38 -16.75
N HIS A 62 -5.65 7.85 -16.09
CA HIS A 62 -7.04 8.22 -16.35
C HIS A 62 -7.33 9.68 -15.99
N SER A 63 -6.80 10.17 -14.86
CA SER A 63 -6.92 11.60 -14.51
C SER A 63 -6.22 12.52 -15.51
N THR A 64 -5.12 12.07 -16.13
CA THR A 64 -4.42 12.85 -17.16
C THR A 64 -5.23 12.87 -18.45
N ALA A 65 -5.75 11.72 -18.88
CA ALA A 65 -6.56 11.60 -20.10
C ALA A 65 -7.87 12.41 -20.04
N LEU A 66 -8.46 12.61 -18.86
CA LEU A 66 -9.64 13.46 -18.67
C LEU A 66 -9.34 14.97 -18.65
N ARG A 67 -8.06 15.37 -18.52
CA ARG A 67 -7.64 16.77 -18.47
C ARG A 67 -7.08 17.29 -19.80
N SER A 68 -6.81 16.40 -20.74
CA SER A 68 -6.36 16.70 -22.12
C SER A 68 -7.54 16.86 -23.06
#